data_AF-B6K283-F1
#
_entry.id   AF-B6K283-F1
#
_cell.length_a   1.000
_cell.length_b   1.000
_cell.length_c   1.000
_cell.angle_alpha   90.00
_cell.angle_beta   90.00
_cell.angle_gamma   90.00
#
_symmetry.space_group_name_H-M   'P 1'
#
loop_
_entity.id
_entity.type
_entity.pdbx_description
1 polymer ?
#
loop_
_entity_poly.entity_id
_entity_poly.type
_entity_poly.pdbx_seq_one_letter_code
_entity_poly.pdbx_strand_id
1 'polypeptide(L)'
;MTQNAPLRKLQATQISACQMPFGIIRRSFVTLPLSSSISLCIMSASRVCDFINYNFEKWNCSKKNRYTEMHVYDFDNTLFQTPLPNASLWNAEAIRILMGFNNLANGGWFFDSRVLAATGRGMDAEEKDGWKGWWNEDIVEKARQSIAAPNVLAILLTGRNEEFRSVIDRMVSAKGLCFQGSVFKLKEKTGKVPQTLKFKLWFFNEVLRRFSKIHNIYVYEDRPSHIEAFNGWMRFRKNNPRYNKLKVVAVSEPPSHLDPHTEFNLVRMMIDTHNAKANSVGRPKYAIVKEKECSGFSVSTYDLYKLRNTFFNMPMPDGCDIAQQMEREHGTQDTIAEHKDDDDLDSLGSSELLENSEKSIIAQTFEWRVTAIGRYQDEFWTLKYEATDYAANVHLPECLQPKCPIAAPGKNDPDGNETLENIVFVSMATGAVSIHKDDASSISWRPLKENEQWNLRATMQEKYYFGIREVL
;
A
#
# COMPACT_ATOMS: atom_id res chain seq x y z
N MET A 1 -0.70 -81.88 -3.71
CA MET A 1 -0.51 -81.97 -5.18
C MET A 1 -1.46 -80.96 -5.78
N THR A 2 -1.09 -79.83 -6.38
CA THR A 2 0.12 -79.36 -7.07
C THR A 2 0.25 -77.84 -6.86
N GLN A 3 1.44 -77.33 -7.12
CA GLN A 3 2.01 -76.04 -6.69
C GLN A 3 1.40 -74.80 -7.34
N ASN A 4 1.28 -73.72 -6.55
CA ASN A 4 1.17 -72.34 -7.02
C ASN A 4 2.56 -71.71 -7.10
N ALA A 5 2.89 -71.10 -8.25
CA ALA A 5 4.12 -70.35 -8.50
C ALA A 5 3.93 -68.83 -8.25
N PRO A 6 4.99 -68.08 -7.87
CA PRO A 6 4.90 -66.67 -7.48
C PRO A 6 5.21 -65.68 -8.61
N LEU A 7 4.60 -64.49 -8.50
CA LEU A 7 4.83 -63.30 -9.34
C LEU A 7 6.20 -62.64 -9.07
N ARG A 8 6.93 -62.37 -10.17
CA ARG A 8 8.26 -61.74 -10.21
C ARG A 8 8.21 -60.22 -9.96
N LYS A 9 9.17 -59.74 -9.16
CA LYS A 9 9.67 -58.36 -9.16
C LYS A 9 10.50 -58.11 -10.43
N LEU A 10 10.38 -56.92 -11.04
CA LEU A 10 11.33 -56.41 -12.02
C LEU A 10 11.98 -55.13 -11.49
N GLN A 11 13.30 -55.13 -11.57
CA GLN A 11 14.25 -54.12 -11.08
C GLN A 11 14.38 -52.93 -12.03
N ALA A 12 14.85 -51.83 -11.44
CA ALA A 12 15.21 -50.58 -12.08
C ALA A 12 16.43 -50.72 -13.01
N THR A 13 16.38 -50.02 -14.14
CA THR A 13 17.50 -49.87 -15.07
C THR A 13 18.07 -48.45 -14.94
N GLN A 14 19.33 -48.37 -14.50
CA GLN A 14 20.19 -47.20 -14.62
C GLN A 14 20.57 -46.98 -16.09
N ILE A 15 20.57 -45.73 -16.57
CA ILE A 15 21.27 -45.33 -17.78
C ILE A 15 22.22 -44.17 -17.43
N SER A 16 23.47 -44.39 -17.85
CA SER A 16 24.69 -43.64 -17.64
C SER A 16 24.67 -42.24 -18.27
N ALA A 17 25.24 -41.26 -17.56
CA ALA A 17 25.52 -39.92 -18.06
C ALA A 17 26.92 -39.87 -18.68
N CYS A 18 26.99 -39.54 -19.98
CA CYS A 18 28.23 -39.23 -20.68
C CYS A 18 28.60 -37.75 -20.50
N GLN A 19 29.89 -37.52 -20.30
CA GLN A 19 30.54 -36.22 -20.07
C GLN A 19 30.95 -35.52 -21.39
N MET A 20 30.92 -34.17 -21.32
CA MET A 20 31.71 -33.13 -22.03
C MET A 20 31.23 -32.62 -23.41
N PRO A 21 31.57 -31.37 -23.85
CA PRO A 21 32.38 -30.31 -23.20
C PRO A 21 31.72 -28.91 -23.13
N PHE A 22 32.37 -28.04 -22.34
CA PHE A 22 32.09 -26.61 -22.17
C PHE A 22 32.21 -25.81 -23.49
N GLY A 23 31.13 -25.10 -23.84
CA GLY A 23 31.12 -24.06 -24.86
C GLY A 23 30.52 -22.77 -24.28
N ILE A 24 31.33 -21.71 -24.23
CA ILE A 24 30.94 -20.37 -23.80
C ILE A 24 29.91 -19.82 -24.79
N ILE A 25 28.65 -19.68 -24.37
CA ILE A 25 27.63 -18.91 -25.09
C ILE A 25 27.34 -17.66 -24.26
N ARG A 26 27.86 -16.51 -24.70
CA ARG A 26 27.38 -15.19 -24.27
C ARG A 26 25.90 -15.08 -24.64
N ARG A 27 25.01 -15.22 -23.66
CA ARG A 27 23.60 -14.81 -23.82
C ARG A 27 23.55 -13.30 -23.67
N SER A 28 23.44 -12.61 -24.80
CA SER A 28 22.97 -11.24 -24.84
C SER A 28 21.56 -11.19 -24.24
N PHE A 29 21.44 -10.66 -23.02
CA PHE A 29 20.15 -10.28 -22.46
C PHE A 29 19.67 -9.04 -23.22
N VAL A 30 18.80 -9.25 -24.20
CA VAL A 30 17.99 -8.16 -24.75
C VAL A 30 16.92 -7.86 -23.71
N THR A 31 17.09 -6.76 -22.98
CA THR A 31 16.07 -6.17 -22.11
C THR A 31 14.89 -5.74 -22.98
N LEU A 32 13.78 -6.47 -22.89
CA LEU A 32 12.52 -6.03 -23.48
C LEU A 32 11.95 -4.88 -22.63
N PRO A 33 11.45 -3.79 -23.25
CA PRO A 33 10.85 -2.69 -22.52
C PRO A 33 9.58 -3.13 -21.76
N LEU A 34 9.38 -2.61 -20.55
CA LEU A 34 8.27 -2.92 -19.63
C LEU A 34 6.86 -2.89 -20.25
N SER A 35 6.68 -2.18 -21.37
CA SER A 35 5.41 -2.15 -22.11
C SER A 35 4.97 -3.54 -22.60
N SER A 36 5.91 -4.45 -22.84
CA SER A 36 5.63 -5.80 -23.34
C SER A 36 5.22 -6.79 -22.24
N SER A 37 5.78 -6.68 -21.04
CA SER A 37 5.41 -7.53 -19.89
C SER A 37 4.02 -7.19 -19.31
N ILE A 38 3.66 -5.90 -19.28
CA ILE A 38 2.31 -5.45 -18.89
C ILE A 38 1.28 -5.90 -19.93
N SER A 39 1.62 -5.86 -21.23
CA SER A 39 0.75 -6.33 -22.31
C SER A 39 0.43 -7.83 -22.18
N LEU A 40 1.42 -8.66 -21.81
CA LEU A 40 1.23 -10.10 -21.60
C LEU A 40 0.35 -10.42 -20.37
N CYS A 41 0.46 -9.62 -19.30
CA CYS A 41 -0.39 -9.76 -18.11
C CYS A 41 -1.86 -9.35 -18.40
N ILE A 42 -2.06 -8.26 -19.17
CA ILE A 42 -3.39 -7.78 -19.56
C ILE A 42 -4.11 -8.76 -20.52
N MET A 43 -3.39 -9.39 -21.45
CA MET A 43 -3.98 -10.37 -22.38
C MET A 43 -4.27 -11.73 -21.72
N SER A 44 -3.50 -12.15 -20.71
CA SER A 44 -3.72 -13.41 -19.99
C SER A 44 -4.83 -13.34 -18.92
N ALA A 45 -5.08 -12.16 -18.33
CA ALA A 45 -6.14 -11.98 -17.33
C ALA A 45 -7.54 -12.33 -17.86
N SER A 46 -7.80 -12.15 -19.17
CA SER A 46 -9.08 -12.48 -19.80
C SER A 46 -9.28 -13.98 -20.08
N ARG A 47 -8.27 -14.85 -19.90
CA ARG A 47 -8.40 -16.30 -20.15
C ARG A 47 -8.06 -17.22 -18.96
N VAL A 48 -7.57 -16.71 -17.82
CA VAL A 48 -7.01 -17.59 -16.75
C VAL A 48 -7.37 -17.14 -15.32
N CYS A 49 -8.58 -16.60 -15.10
CA CYS A 49 -9.08 -16.40 -13.73
C CYS A 49 -10.47 -17.02 -13.58
N ASP A 50 -10.49 -18.23 -13.01
CA ASP A 50 -11.71 -18.88 -12.56
C ASP A 50 -12.08 -18.34 -11.17
N PHE A 51 -12.60 -17.11 -11.14
CA PHE A 51 -13.27 -16.61 -9.93
C PHE A 51 -14.58 -17.36 -9.72
N ILE A 52 -14.99 -17.50 -8.46
CA ILE A 52 -16.35 -17.94 -8.14
C ILE A 52 -17.33 -17.00 -8.87
N ASN A 53 -18.34 -17.56 -9.54
CA ASN A 53 -19.28 -16.78 -10.34
C ASN A 53 -19.94 -15.70 -9.48
N TYR A 54 -19.54 -14.45 -9.68
CA TYR A 54 -20.19 -13.31 -9.03
C TYR A 54 -21.64 -13.21 -9.53
N ASN A 55 -22.60 -13.23 -8.62
CA ASN A 55 -24.00 -13.15 -9.00
C ASN A 55 -24.44 -11.69 -9.26
N PHE A 56 -24.36 -11.28 -10.54
CA PHE A 56 -24.86 -9.99 -11.01
C PHE A 56 -26.40 -9.85 -11.00
N GLU A 57 -27.17 -10.92 -10.75
CA GLU A 57 -28.65 -10.84 -10.73
C GLU A 57 -29.17 -9.86 -9.68
N LYS A 58 -28.44 -9.73 -8.56
CA LYS A 58 -28.74 -8.77 -7.48
C LYS A 58 -28.73 -7.32 -7.95
N TRP A 59 -28.11 -7.01 -9.09
CA TRP A 59 -27.98 -5.64 -9.62
C TRP A 59 -29.16 -5.21 -10.50
N ASN A 60 -30.28 -5.93 -10.39
CA ASN A 60 -31.49 -5.76 -11.20
C ASN A 60 -31.17 -5.63 -12.70
N CYS A 61 -30.55 -6.69 -13.21
CA CYS A 61 -30.08 -6.86 -14.59
C CYS A 61 -31.13 -6.60 -15.69
N SER A 62 -32.41 -6.47 -15.35
CA SER A 62 -33.48 -6.07 -16.28
C SER A 62 -33.24 -4.69 -16.89
N LYS A 63 -32.51 -3.81 -16.17
CA LYS A 63 -32.20 -2.44 -16.60
C LYS A 63 -30.82 -2.28 -17.28
N LYS A 64 -30.15 -3.37 -17.70
CA LYS A 64 -28.79 -3.35 -18.26
C LYS A 64 -28.55 -2.29 -19.33
N ASN A 65 -29.53 -2.06 -20.20
CA ASN A 65 -29.40 -1.14 -21.33
C ASN A 65 -29.50 0.34 -20.94
N ARG A 66 -29.84 0.67 -19.69
CA ARG A 66 -29.95 2.06 -19.22
C ARG A 66 -28.60 2.69 -18.89
N TYR A 67 -27.61 1.88 -18.53
CA TYR A 67 -26.32 2.38 -18.07
C TYR A 67 -25.41 2.64 -19.26
N THR A 68 -25.03 3.91 -19.42
CA THR A 68 -24.08 4.37 -20.43
C THR A 68 -22.70 4.63 -19.81
N GLU A 69 -22.64 4.74 -18.48
CA GLU A 69 -21.43 5.07 -17.73
C GLU A 69 -21.21 4.08 -16.58
N MET A 70 -19.94 3.80 -16.27
CA MET A 70 -19.51 2.98 -15.13
C MET A 70 -18.59 3.80 -14.24
N HIS A 71 -18.98 4.02 -13.00
CA HIS A 71 -18.16 4.73 -12.02
C HIS A 71 -17.79 3.75 -10.90
N VAL A 72 -16.49 3.51 -10.73
CA VAL A 72 -15.97 2.59 -9.72
C VAL A 72 -15.22 3.36 -8.67
N TYR A 73 -15.56 3.12 -7.41
CA TYR A 73 -14.89 3.71 -6.26
C TYR A 73 -14.21 2.60 -5.47
N ASP A 74 -12.89 2.69 -5.30
CA ASP A 74 -12.23 1.90 -4.26
C ASP A 74 -12.65 2.37 -2.86
N PHE A 75 -12.55 1.48 -1.89
CA PHE A 75 -12.90 1.78 -0.51
C PHE A 75 -11.71 2.40 0.25
N ASP A 76 -10.70 1.57 0.53
CA ASP A 76 -9.56 1.90 1.38
C ASP A 76 -8.76 3.06 0.77
N ASN A 77 -8.59 4.13 1.54
CA ASN A 77 -7.84 5.36 1.22
C ASN A 77 -8.31 6.10 -0.05
N THR A 78 -9.46 5.71 -0.59
CA THR A 78 -10.13 6.37 -1.72
C THR A 78 -11.43 7.03 -1.27
N LEU A 79 -12.41 6.24 -0.82
CA LEU A 79 -13.63 6.77 -0.21
C LEU A 79 -13.44 7.02 1.28
N PHE A 80 -12.80 6.06 1.95
CA PHE A 80 -12.66 6.02 3.39
C PHE A 80 -11.17 5.94 3.76
N GLN A 81 -10.70 6.84 4.61
CA GLN A 81 -9.34 6.87 5.14
C GLN A 81 -9.19 5.70 6.11
N THR A 82 -8.76 4.54 5.60
CA THR A 82 -8.52 3.39 6.45
C THR A 82 -7.24 3.65 7.24
N PRO A 83 -7.23 3.49 8.57
CA PRO A 83 -6.03 3.70 9.36
C PRO A 83 -4.88 2.85 8.83
N LEU A 84 -3.70 3.46 8.69
CA LEU A 84 -2.44 2.78 8.42
C LEU A 84 -1.65 2.61 9.72
N PRO A 85 -0.75 1.61 9.82
CA PRO A 85 0.14 1.51 10.97
C PRO A 85 0.88 2.83 11.20
N ASN A 86 0.87 3.30 12.44
CA ASN A 86 1.47 4.55 12.85
C ASN A 86 3.00 4.44 12.86
N ALA A 87 3.63 5.15 11.93
CA ALA A 87 5.08 5.24 11.78
C ALA A 87 5.80 5.85 12.99
N SER A 88 5.09 6.62 13.81
CA SER A 88 5.62 7.17 15.05
C SER A 88 5.60 6.15 16.19
N LEU A 89 4.81 5.08 16.06
CA LEU A 89 4.69 4.02 17.06
C LEU A 89 5.52 2.79 16.70
N TRP A 90 5.50 2.38 15.44
CA TRP A 90 6.13 1.14 14.96
C TRP A 90 7.34 1.43 14.07
N ASN A 91 8.41 0.64 14.21
CA ASN A 91 9.53 0.73 13.28
C ASN A 91 9.17 0.13 11.90
N ALA A 92 10.00 0.42 10.90
CA ALA A 92 9.73 0.00 9.51
C ALA A 92 9.56 -1.52 9.36
N GLU A 93 10.31 -2.31 10.12
CA GLU A 93 10.22 -3.78 10.09
C GLU A 93 8.91 -4.30 10.69
N ALA A 94 8.46 -3.73 11.81
CA ALA A 94 7.15 -4.03 12.40
C ALA A 94 6.03 -3.70 11.41
N ILE A 95 6.10 -2.55 10.74
CA ILE A 95 5.11 -2.15 9.74
C ILE A 95 5.11 -3.12 8.55
N ARG A 96 6.28 -3.56 8.08
CA ARG A 96 6.40 -4.59 7.04
C ARG A 96 5.74 -5.91 7.48
N ILE A 97 5.93 -6.32 8.73
CA ILE A 97 5.27 -7.49 9.31
C ILE A 97 3.75 -7.30 9.34
N LEU A 98 3.26 -6.16 9.83
CA LEU A 98 1.83 -5.85 9.93
C LEU A 98 1.15 -5.76 8.56
N MET A 99 1.77 -5.12 7.57
CA MET A 99 1.20 -4.93 6.24
C MET A 99 1.28 -6.18 5.35
N GLY A 100 2.21 -7.10 5.65
CA GLY A 100 2.44 -8.29 4.83
C GLY A 100 1.35 -9.35 4.97
N PHE A 101 0.72 -9.70 3.84
CA PHE A 101 -0.34 -10.71 3.76
C PHE A 101 0.04 -12.08 4.32
N ASN A 102 1.32 -12.46 4.23
CA ASN A 102 1.82 -13.78 4.60
C ASN A 102 2.73 -13.77 5.83
N ASN A 103 2.80 -12.67 6.56
CA ASN A 103 3.58 -12.61 7.79
C ASN A 103 2.72 -13.10 8.95
N LEU A 104 1.53 -12.51 9.13
CA LEU A 104 0.62 -12.90 10.21
C LEU A 104 -0.42 -13.96 9.79
N ALA A 105 -0.83 -14.84 10.71
CA ALA A 105 -1.76 -15.94 10.42
C ALA A 105 -3.19 -15.46 10.12
N ASN A 106 -3.55 -14.27 10.59
CA ASN A 106 -4.78 -13.55 10.24
C ASN A 106 -4.69 -12.78 8.90
N GLY A 107 -3.54 -12.80 8.23
CA GLY A 107 -3.32 -12.07 6.98
C GLY A 107 -2.81 -10.64 7.14
N GLY A 108 -2.58 -10.17 8.35
CA GLY A 108 -2.06 -8.83 8.61
C GLY A 108 -3.12 -7.73 8.68
N TRP A 109 -2.67 -6.49 8.61
CA TRP A 109 -3.42 -5.26 8.93
C TRP A 109 -4.72 -5.12 8.12
N PHE A 110 -4.64 -5.21 6.78
CA PHE A 110 -5.82 -5.08 5.92
C PHE A 110 -6.75 -6.31 5.91
N PHE A 111 -6.33 -7.41 6.55
CA PHE A 111 -7.09 -8.66 6.62
C PHE A 111 -7.69 -8.91 8.00
N ASP A 112 -7.41 -8.03 8.97
CA ASP A 112 -8.05 -8.04 10.27
C ASP A 112 -9.21 -7.04 10.33
N SER A 113 -10.44 -7.55 10.46
CA SER A 113 -11.63 -6.69 10.57
C SER A 113 -11.64 -5.80 11.80
N ARG A 114 -10.88 -6.16 12.84
CA ARG A 114 -10.75 -5.36 14.06
C ARG A 114 -10.06 -4.01 13.80
N VAL A 115 -9.15 -3.94 12.83
CA VAL A 115 -8.51 -2.67 12.43
C VAL A 115 -9.54 -1.67 11.93
N LEU A 116 -10.38 -2.09 10.98
CA LEU A 116 -11.42 -1.22 10.44
C LEU A 116 -12.48 -0.91 11.52
N ALA A 117 -12.82 -1.88 12.36
CA ALA A 117 -13.75 -1.72 13.47
C ALA A 117 -13.29 -0.74 14.56
N ALA A 118 -11.98 -0.64 14.78
CA ALA A 118 -11.36 0.24 15.78
C ALA A 118 -11.19 1.68 15.29
N THR A 119 -11.57 2.00 14.05
CA THR A 119 -11.43 3.35 13.50
C THR A 119 -12.23 4.37 14.34
N GLY A 120 -11.63 5.54 14.59
CA GLY A 120 -12.21 6.58 15.44
C GLY A 120 -12.37 6.11 16.89
N ARG A 121 -13.55 6.31 17.47
CA ARG A 121 -13.91 5.84 18.82
C ARG A 121 -14.51 4.43 18.84
N GLY A 122 -14.28 3.67 17.78
CA GLY A 122 -14.85 2.34 17.58
C GLY A 122 -16.23 2.36 16.92
N MET A 123 -16.61 1.19 16.40
CA MET A 123 -17.72 1.03 15.46
C MET A 123 -19.06 1.61 15.92
N ASP A 124 -19.49 1.34 17.15
CA ASP A 124 -20.84 1.73 17.61
C ASP A 124 -20.96 3.24 17.92
N ALA A 125 -19.85 3.88 18.29
CA ALA A 125 -19.80 5.32 18.49
C ALA A 125 -19.74 6.04 17.14
N GLU A 126 -18.84 5.61 16.26
CA GLU A 126 -18.63 6.22 14.94
C GLU A 126 -19.81 6.03 13.99
N GLU A 127 -20.56 4.92 14.09
CA GLU A 127 -21.74 4.70 13.24
C GLU A 127 -22.81 5.78 13.43
N LYS A 128 -22.98 6.30 14.66
CA LYS A 128 -23.95 7.36 14.96
C LYS A 128 -23.61 8.66 14.24
N ASP A 129 -22.32 8.94 14.10
CA ASP A 129 -21.80 10.14 13.44
C ASP A 129 -21.42 9.88 11.97
N GLY A 130 -21.65 8.65 11.48
CA GLY A 130 -21.29 8.23 10.13
C GLY A 130 -19.80 8.32 9.83
N TRP A 131 -18.93 8.06 10.83
CA TRP A 131 -17.47 8.20 10.75
C TRP A 131 -17.02 9.57 10.22
N LYS A 132 -17.60 10.66 10.77
CA LYS A 132 -17.24 12.02 10.39
C LYS A 132 -15.73 12.25 10.53
N GLY A 133 -15.12 12.85 9.49
CA GLY A 133 -13.68 13.12 9.45
C GLY A 133 -12.83 12.00 8.85
N TRP A 134 -13.37 10.81 8.64
CA TRP A 134 -12.66 9.67 8.03
C TRP A 134 -13.01 9.45 6.55
N TRP A 135 -13.94 10.23 6.00
CA TRP A 135 -14.33 10.14 4.59
C TRP A 135 -13.59 11.18 3.78
N ASN A 136 -13.19 10.81 2.57
CA ASN A 136 -12.84 11.80 1.55
C ASN A 136 -14.13 12.44 1.02
N GLU A 137 -14.52 13.58 1.59
CA GLU A 137 -15.82 14.21 1.28
C GLU A 137 -15.94 14.62 -0.19
N ASP A 138 -14.85 15.00 -0.86
CA ASP A 138 -14.84 15.31 -2.29
C ASP A 138 -15.17 14.09 -3.15
N ILE A 139 -14.63 12.92 -2.77
CA ILE A 139 -14.90 11.66 -3.47
C ILE A 139 -16.29 11.12 -3.11
N VAL A 140 -16.72 11.28 -1.85
CA VAL A 140 -18.08 10.95 -1.40
C VAL A 140 -19.12 11.76 -2.18
N GLU A 141 -18.89 13.04 -2.40
CA GLU A 141 -19.82 13.88 -3.17
C GLU A 141 -19.89 13.42 -4.64
N LYS A 142 -18.75 13.09 -5.26
CA LYS A 142 -18.74 12.48 -6.60
C LYS A 142 -19.49 11.15 -6.61
N ALA A 143 -19.35 10.34 -5.56
CA ALA A 143 -20.06 9.07 -5.43
C ALA A 143 -21.57 9.31 -5.33
N ARG A 144 -22.04 10.27 -4.54
CA ARG A 144 -23.47 10.65 -4.44
C ARG A 144 -24.04 11.05 -5.79
N GLN A 145 -23.34 11.92 -6.52
CA GLN A 145 -23.75 12.34 -7.87
C GLN A 145 -23.88 11.15 -8.82
N SER A 146 -22.93 10.22 -8.74
CA SER A 146 -22.92 8.99 -9.54
C SER A 146 -24.06 8.03 -9.16
N ILE A 147 -24.34 7.90 -7.87
CA ILE A 147 -25.44 7.08 -7.35
C ILE A 147 -26.81 7.63 -7.80
N ALA A 148 -26.97 8.95 -7.79
CA ALA A 148 -28.21 9.62 -8.16
C ALA A 148 -28.45 9.63 -9.69
N ALA A 149 -27.39 9.54 -10.50
CA ALA A 149 -27.50 9.64 -11.95
C ALA A 149 -28.15 8.38 -12.57
N PRO A 150 -29.24 8.53 -13.35
CA PRO A 150 -30.04 7.38 -13.82
C PRO A 150 -29.34 6.51 -14.88
N ASN A 151 -28.32 7.05 -15.55
CA ASN A 151 -27.55 6.40 -16.62
C ASN A 151 -26.16 5.93 -16.14
N VAL A 152 -25.84 6.06 -14.86
CA VAL A 152 -24.55 5.67 -14.26
C VAL A 152 -24.73 4.38 -13.47
N LEU A 153 -23.82 3.43 -13.67
CA LEU A 153 -23.64 2.27 -12.81
C LEU A 153 -22.52 2.60 -11.81
N ALA A 154 -22.91 3.09 -10.62
CA ALA A 154 -21.99 3.40 -9.53
C ALA A 154 -21.73 2.15 -8.67
N ILE A 155 -20.45 1.82 -8.52
CA ILE A 155 -19.98 0.57 -7.90
C ILE A 155 -18.95 0.90 -6.83
N LEU A 156 -19.13 0.34 -5.65
CA LEU A 156 -18.08 0.21 -4.64
C LEU A 156 -17.30 -1.09 -4.91
N LEU A 157 -15.99 -1.02 -5.10
CA LEU A 157 -15.14 -2.18 -5.39
C LEU A 157 -13.91 -2.20 -4.47
N THR A 158 -13.94 -3.05 -3.44
CA THR A 158 -12.85 -3.14 -2.45
C THR A 158 -11.95 -4.36 -2.68
N GLY A 159 -10.68 -4.21 -2.28
CA GLY A 159 -9.74 -5.33 -2.15
C GLY A 159 -9.98 -6.22 -0.92
N ARG A 160 -10.88 -5.85 -0.02
CA ARG A 160 -11.26 -6.64 1.16
C ARG A 160 -12.16 -7.82 0.77
N ASN A 161 -12.05 -8.93 1.50
CA ASN A 161 -12.84 -10.13 1.26
C ASN A 161 -14.27 -9.99 1.86
N GLU A 162 -15.14 -10.98 1.67
CA GLU A 162 -16.52 -10.89 2.18
C GLU A 162 -16.67 -10.88 3.71
N GLU A 163 -15.63 -11.22 4.48
CA GLU A 163 -15.68 -11.17 5.95
C GLU A 163 -15.81 -9.71 6.45
N PHE A 164 -15.45 -8.73 5.60
CA PHE A 164 -15.59 -7.30 5.89
C PHE A 164 -16.96 -6.73 5.53
N ARG A 165 -17.84 -7.51 4.90
CA ARG A 165 -19.12 -7.00 4.39
C ARG A 165 -19.94 -6.32 5.47
N SER A 166 -20.09 -6.96 6.63
CA SER A 166 -20.89 -6.41 7.74
C SER A 166 -20.39 -5.04 8.18
N VAL A 167 -19.07 -4.85 8.23
CA VAL A 167 -18.44 -3.59 8.64
C VAL A 167 -18.61 -2.51 7.57
N ILE A 168 -18.22 -2.82 6.33
CA ILE A 168 -18.25 -1.83 5.25
C ILE A 168 -19.69 -1.45 4.89
N ASP A 169 -20.63 -2.40 4.86
CA ASP A 169 -22.03 -2.09 4.56
C ASP A 169 -22.64 -1.20 5.66
N ARG A 170 -22.29 -1.37 6.94
CA ARG A 170 -22.67 -0.43 8.03
C ARG A 170 -22.10 0.96 7.79
N MET A 171 -20.81 1.07 7.51
CA MET A 171 -20.13 2.36 7.28
C MET A 171 -20.72 3.13 6.10
N VAL A 172 -20.86 2.44 4.97
CA VAL A 172 -21.39 3.01 3.73
C VAL A 172 -22.86 3.40 3.89
N SER A 173 -23.66 2.61 4.62
CA SER A 173 -25.07 2.91 4.92
C SER A 173 -25.21 4.10 5.86
N ALA A 174 -24.41 4.18 6.92
CA ALA A 174 -24.39 5.32 7.85
C ALA A 174 -24.02 6.63 7.13
N LYS A 175 -23.18 6.56 6.09
CA LYS A 175 -22.85 7.71 5.23
C LYS A 175 -23.92 8.04 4.18
N GLY A 176 -24.97 7.23 4.05
CA GLY A 176 -26.04 7.39 3.08
C GLY A 176 -25.64 7.05 1.64
N LEU A 177 -24.66 6.18 1.44
CA LEU A 177 -24.12 5.83 0.13
C LEU A 177 -24.73 4.53 -0.41
N CYS A 178 -25.82 4.64 -1.17
CA CYS A 178 -26.52 3.48 -1.75
C CYS A 178 -26.03 3.15 -3.17
N PHE A 179 -24.85 2.52 -3.28
CA PHE A 179 -24.32 2.06 -4.58
C PHE A 179 -25.26 1.05 -5.26
N GLN A 180 -25.24 1.01 -6.61
CA GLN A 180 -25.94 -0.05 -7.34
C GLN A 180 -25.31 -1.42 -7.11
N GLY A 181 -24.05 -1.47 -6.68
CA GLY A 181 -23.42 -2.68 -6.20
C GLY A 181 -22.16 -2.45 -5.37
N SER A 182 -22.04 -3.25 -4.31
CA SER A 182 -20.85 -3.31 -3.44
C SER A 182 -20.15 -4.66 -3.60
N VAL A 183 -18.94 -4.62 -4.15
CA VAL A 183 -18.19 -5.79 -4.60
C VAL A 183 -16.94 -5.96 -3.74
N PHE A 184 -16.83 -7.14 -3.16
CA PHE A 184 -15.71 -7.56 -2.32
C PHE A 184 -14.87 -8.58 -3.07
N LYS A 185 -13.60 -8.67 -2.70
CA LYS A 185 -12.63 -9.57 -3.29
C LYS A 185 -13.05 -11.03 -3.14
N LEU A 186 -13.24 -11.68 -4.28
CA LEU A 186 -13.65 -13.07 -4.36
C LEU A 186 -12.44 -14.00 -4.21
N LYS A 187 -12.68 -15.17 -3.63
CA LYS A 187 -11.73 -16.30 -3.69
C LYS A 187 -11.78 -16.91 -5.10
N GLU A 188 -10.65 -17.39 -5.58
CA GLU A 188 -10.59 -18.23 -6.79
C GLU A 188 -11.30 -19.57 -6.52
N LYS A 189 -11.75 -20.27 -7.57
CA LYS A 189 -12.32 -21.63 -7.44
C LYS A 189 -11.37 -22.62 -6.76
N THR A 190 -10.07 -22.37 -6.84
CA THR A 190 -9.00 -23.12 -6.16
C THR A 190 -8.96 -22.90 -4.65
N GLY A 191 -9.76 -21.96 -4.12
CA GLY A 191 -9.71 -21.51 -2.74
C GLY A 191 -8.64 -20.44 -2.47
N LYS A 192 -7.77 -20.15 -3.44
CA LYS A 192 -6.73 -19.12 -3.29
C LYS A 192 -7.32 -17.71 -3.31
N VAL A 193 -6.78 -16.83 -2.49
CA VAL A 193 -7.10 -15.40 -2.54
C VAL A 193 -6.26 -14.78 -3.68
N PRO A 194 -6.87 -14.21 -4.72
CA PRO A 194 -6.13 -13.65 -5.85
C PRO A 194 -5.32 -12.42 -5.44
N GLN A 195 -4.44 -11.95 -6.30
CA GLN A 195 -3.94 -10.58 -6.18
C GLN A 195 -5.09 -9.58 -6.42
N THR A 196 -5.15 -8.52 -5.61
CA THR A 196 -6.25 -7.53 -5.65
C THR A 196 -6.39 -6.88 -7.02
N LEU A 197 -5.27 -6.48 -7.64
CA LEU A 197 -5.27 -5.89 -8.98
C LEU A 197 -5.88 -6.82 -10.04
N LYS A 198 -5.48 -8.10 -10.04
CA LYS A 198 -5.97 -9.11 -10.99
C LYS A 198 -7.49 -9.28 -10.87
N PHE A 199 -8.00 -9.31 -9.64
CA PHE A 199 -9.43 -9.37 -9.35
C PHE A 199 -10.18 -8.12 -9.87
N LYS A 200 -9.69 -6.91 -9.57
CA LYS A 200 -10.34 -5.66 -10.02
C LYS A 200 -10.41 -5.57 -11.56
N LEU A 201 -9.33 -5.93 -12.26
CA LEU A 201 -9.29 -5.96 -13.72
C LEU A 201 -10.25 -7.00 -14.33
N TRP A 202 -10.31 -8.20 -13.75
CA TRP A 202 -11.29 -9.21 -14.16
C TRP A 202 -12.71 -8.69 -13.99
N PHE A 203 -13.00 -8.08 -12.86
CA PHE A 203 -14.33 -7.55 -12.55
C PHE A 203 -14.77 -6.50 -13.58
N PHE A 204 -13.87 -5.58 -13.98
CA PHE A 204 -14.17 -4.61 -15.04
C PHE A 204 -14.58 -5.27 -16.36
N ASN A 205 -13.88 -6.34 -16.76
CA ASN A 205 -14.22 -7.07 -17.97
C ASN A 205 -15.60 -7.73 -17.88
N GLU A 206 -15.94 -8.32 -16.74
CA GLU A 206 -17.25 -8.94 -16.54
C GLU A 206 -18.38 -7.93 -16.58
N VAL A 207 -18.21 -6.75 -15.97
CA VAL A 207 -19.18 -5.66 -16.07
C VAL A 207 -19.37 -5.24 -17.53
N LEU A 208 -18.30 -4.96 -18.27
CA LEU A 208 -18.40 -4.50 -19.66
C LEU A 208 -18.98 -5.54 -20.62
N ARG A 209 -18.81 -6.83 -20.33
CA ARG A 209 -19.44 -7.95 -21.04
C ARG A 209 -20.95 -7.99 -20.78
N ARG A 210 -21.38 -7.67 -19.55
CA ARG A 210 -22.79 -7.74 -19.13
C ARG A 210 -23.58 -6.48 -19.48
N PHE A 211 -22.93 -5.32 -19.44
CA PHE A 211 -23.52 -4.00 -19.65
C PHE A 211 -22.96 -3.39 -20.94
N SER A 212 -23.51 -3.80 -22.08
CA SER A 212 -22.97 -3.51 -23.42
C SER A 212 -23.09 -2.04 -23.85
N LYS A 213 -23.95 -1.26 -23.20
CA LYS A 213 -24.17 0.17 -23.50
C LYS A 213 -23.20 1.12 -22.78
N ILE A 214 -22.38 0.61 -21.87
CA ILE A 214 -21.36 1.40 -21.19
C ILE A 214 -20.27 1.80 -22.19
N HIS A 215 -20.07 3.11 -22.34
CA HIS A 215 -19.05 3.74 -23.18
C HIS A 215 -18.18 4.76 -22.42
N ASN A 216 -18.60 5.19 -21.23
CA ASN A 216 -17.78 6.01 -20.33
C ASN A 216 -17.40 5.21 -19.08
N ILE A 217 -16.14 5.30 -18.66
CA ILE A 217 -15.61 4.59 -17.48
C ILE A 217 -14.78 5.55 -16.65
N TYR A 218 -15.12 5.65 -15.37
CA TYR A 218 -14.40 6.41 -14.35
C TYR A 218 -14.03 5.48 -13.21
N VAL A 219 -12.75 5.47 -12.81
CA VAL A 219 -12.25 4.66 -11.70
C VAL A 219 -11.52 5.56 -10.73
N TYR A 220 -11.94 5.57 -9.46
CA TYR A 220 -11.31 6.30 -8.37
C TYR A 220 -10.49 5.30 -7.53
N GLU A 221 -9.20 5.56 -7.38
CA GLU A 221 -8.23 4.63 -6.76
C GLU A 221 -7.05 5.43 -6.22
N ASP A 222 -6.50 5.01 -5.08
CA ASP A 222 -5.35 5.64 -4.42
C ASP A 222 -4.01 4.96 -4.75
N ARG A 223 -4.03 3.64 -5.01
CA ARG A 223 -2.80 2.85 -5.12
C ARG A 223 -2.09 3.09 -6.46
N PRO A 224 -0.80 3.46 -6.45
CA PRO A 224 -0.09 3.77 -7.69
C PRO A 224 -0.03 2.62 -8.68
N SER A 225 0.27 1.41 -8.19
CA SER A 225 0.33 0.21 -9.01
C SER A 225 -1.01 -0.12 -9.67
N HIS A 226 -2.12 0.12 -8.99
CA HIS A 226 -3.46 -0.06 -9.55
C HIS A 226 -3.79 1.03 -10.57
N ILE A 227 -3.50 2.29 -10.28
CA ILE A 227 -3.72 3.42 -11.20
C ILE A 227 -2.97 3.19 -12.52
N GLU A 228 -1.70 2.80 -12.46
CA GLU A 228 -0.89 2.48 -13.65
C GLU A 228 -1.49 1.33 -14.45
N ALA A 229 -1.85 0.23 -13.79
CA ALA A 229 -2.42 -0.94 -14.43
C ALA A 229 -3.80 -0.66 -15.05
N PHE A 230 -4.65 0.13 -14.38
CA PHE A 230 -5.94 0.56 -14.92
C PHE A 230 -5.77 1.48 -16.12
N ASN A 231 -4.83 2.43 -16.07
CA ASN A 231 -4.48 3.26 -17.22
C ASN A 231 -3.97 2.39 -18.39
N GLY A 232 -3.14 1.39 -18.14
CA GLY A 232 -2.71 0.41 -19.14
C GLY A 232 -3.89 -0.37 -19.76
N TRP A 233 -4.79 -0.86 -18.92
CA TRP A 233 -6.00 -1.57 -19.33
C TRP A 233 -6.96 -0.67 -20.16
N MET A 234 -7.05 0.63 -19.82
CA MET A 234 -7.84 1.62 -20.57
C MET A 234 -7.20 1.96 -21.93
N ARG A 235 -5.87 2.14 -21.99
CA ARG A 235 -5.15 2.41 -23.25
C ARG A 235 -5.40 1.34 -24.30
N PHE A 236 -5.38 0.06 -23.91
CA PHE A 236 -5.69 -1.05 -24.82
C PHE A 236 -7.10 -0.98 -25.41
N ARG A 237 -8.05 -0.33 -24.71
CA ARG A 237 -9.44 -0.16 -25.13
C ARG A 237 -9.70 1.15 -25.86
N LYS A 238 -8.77 2.11 -25.85
CA LYS A 238 -8.94 3.43 -26.46
C LYS A 238 -9.20 3.37 -27.97
N ASN A 239 -8.69 2.34 -28.64
CA ASN A 239 -8.90 2.12 -30.08
C ASN A 239 -10.24 1.45 -30.41
N ASN A 240 -11.00 1.01 -29.39
CA ASN A 240 -12.33 0.48 -29.61
C ASN A 240 -13.33 1.65 -29.66
N PRO A 241 -14.02 1.87 -30.80
CA PRO A 241 -14.93 3.00 -30.98
C PRO A 241 -16.14 2.97 -30.04
N ARG A 242 -16.36 1.86 -29.32
CA ARG A 242 -17.34 1.76 -28.24
C ARG A 242 -17.07 2.75 -27.10
N TYR A 243 -15.81 3.07 -26.79
CA TYR A 243 -15.49 3.84 -25.58
C TYR A 243 -15.18 5.30 -25.91
N ASN A 244 -15.92 6.21 -25.29
CA ASN A 244 -15.78 7.65 -25.51
C ASN A 244 -14.85 8.29 -24.47
N LYS A 245 -15.02 7.93 -23.19
CA LYS A 245 -14.25 8.50 -22.07
C LYS A 245 -13.79 7.39 -21.14
N LEU A 246 -12.47 7.26 -20.97
CA LEU A 246 -11.84 6.31 -20.05
C LEU A 246 -10.92 7.12 -19.14
N LYS A 247 -11.22 7.19 -17.85
CA LYS A 247 -10.45 7.99 -16.89
C LYS A 247 -10.22 7.24 -15.59
N VAL A 248 -8.95 7.16 -15.18
CA VAL A 248 -8.59 6.88 -13.79
C VAL A 248 -8.41 8.23 -13.08
N VAL A 249 -9.11 8.41 -11.97
CA VAL A 249 -8.95 9.54 -11.07
C VAL A 249 -8.11 9.04 -9.91
N ALA A 250 -6.83 9.45 -9.89
CA ALA A 250 -5.97 9.20 -8.75
C ALA A 250 -6.52 9.95 -7.53
N VAL A 251 -6.64 9.25 -6.41
CA VAL A 251 -7.04 9.82 -5.12
C VAL A 251 -5.86 9.81 -4.18
N SER A 252 -5.73 10.86 -3.37
CA SER A 252 -4.52 11.14 -2.61
C SER A 252 -4.90 11.88 -1.34
N GLU A 253 -5.12 11.12 -0.28
CA GLU A 253 -5.37 11.64 1.07
C GLU A 253 -4.21 11.29 2.00
N PRO A 254 -3.77 12.21 2.88
CA PRO A 254 -2.75 11.89 3.87
C PRO A 254 -3.11 10.61 4.64
N PRO A 255 -2.11 9.85 5.11
CA PRO A 255 -2.37 8.68 5.93
C PRO A 255 -3.10 9.11 7.21
N SER A 256 -4.06 8.31 7.64
CA SER A 256 -4.70 8.44 8.95
C SER A 256 -4.24 7.29 9.84
N HIS A 257 -4.23 7.50 11.15
CA HIS A 257 -3.75 6.54 12.13
C HIS A 257 -4.79 6.33 13.22
N LEU A 258 -4.75 5.17 13.88
CA LEU A 258 -5.52 4.97 15.09
C LEU A 258 -4.90 5.77 16.24
N ASP A 259 -5.68 6.00 17.29
CA ASP A 259 -5.13 6.42 18.58
C ASP A 259 -3.98 5.47 18.99
N PRO A 260 -2.80 5.96 19.39
CA PRO A 260 -1.63 5.12 19.64
C PRO A 260 -1.86 4.00 20.66
N HIS A 261 -2.66 4.24 21.70
CA HIS A 261 -2.97 3.22 22.70
C HIS A 261 -3.90 2.14 22.11
N THR A 262 -4.94 2.57 21.40
CA THR A 262 -5.85 1.67 20.66
C THR A 262 -5.08 0.82 19.65
N GLU A 263 -4.15 1.43 18.91
CA GLU A 263 -3.31 0.76 17.95
C GLU A 263 -2.39 -0.27 18.59
N PHE A 264 -1.70 0.10 19.67
CA PHE A 264 -0.80 -0.79 20.39
C PHE A 264 -1.52 -2.05 20.88
N ASN A 265 -2.68 -1.87 21.51
CA ASN A 265 -3.48 -2.98 22.01
C ASN A 265 -4.00 -3.87 20.88
N LEU A 266 -4.41 -3.27 19.76
CA LEU A 266 -4.84 -4.01 18.58
C LEU A 266 -3.70 -4.87 18.02
N VAL A 267 -2.49 -4.30 17.88
CA VAL A 267 -1.33 -5.05 17.38
C VAL A 267 -0.94 -6.16 18.37
N ARG A 268 -0.97 -5.90 19.67
CA ARG A 268 -0.77 -6.94 20.70
C ARG A 268 -1.74 -8.10 20.50
N MET A 269 -3.04 -7.82 20.35
CA MET A 269 -4.05 -8.84 20.05
C MET A 269 -3.81 -9.57 18.72
N MET A 270 -3.33 -8.88 17.69
CA MET A 270 -2.97 -9.51 16.41
C MET A 270 -1.80 -10.49 16.57
N ILE A 271 -0.76 -10.11 17.33
CA ILE A 271 0.39 -10.95 17.63
C ILE A 271 -0.01 -12.15 18.50
N ASP A 272 -0.84 -11.97 19.51
CA ASP A 272 -1.34 -13.08 20.35
C ASP A 272 -2.17 -14.07 19.53
N THR A 273 -3.08 -13.56 18.69
CA THR A 273 -3.88 -14.39 17.79
C THR A 273 -3.01 -15.15 16.79
N HIS A 274 -1.96 -14.51 16.28
CA HIS A 274 -0.96 -15.14 15.42
C HIS A 274 -0.23 -16.27 16.17
N ASN A 275 0.34 -15.97 17.34
CA ASN A 275 1.18 -16.89 18.11
C ASN A 275 0.42 -18.14 18.55
N ALA A 276 -0.88 -18.02 18.83
CA ALA A 276 -1.76 -19.15 19.12
C ALA A 276 -1.88 -20.14 17.95
N LYS A 277 -1.66 -19.69 16.71
CA LYS A 277 -1.75 -20.49 15.48
C LYS A 277 -0.40 -20.75 14.82
N ALA A 278 0.66 -20.03 15.19
CA ALA A 278 1.95 -20.03 14.51
C ALA A 278 2.50 -21.45 14.25
N ASN A 279 2.49 -22.30 15.28
CA ASN A 279 2.96 -23.69 15.18
C ASN A 279 2.14 -24.54 14.19
N SER A 280 0.81 -24.36 14.15
CA SER A 280 -0.05 -25.16 13.26
C SER A 280 0.03 -24.73 11.79
N VAL A 281 0.47 -23.50 11.53
CA VAL A 281 0.67 -22.97 10.18
C VAL A 281 2.14 -22.91 9.76
N GLY A 282 3.06 -23.46 10.56
CA GLY A 282 4.49 -23.52 10.25
C GLY A 282 5.15 -22.13 10.16
N ARG A 283 4.78 -21.21 11.04
CA ARG A 283 5.31 -19.83 11.08
C ARG A 283 6.04 -19.55 12.40
N PRO A 284 7.00 -18.61 12.41
CA PRO A 284 7.66 -18.20 13.64
C PRO A 284 6.67 -17.50 14.57
N LYS A 285 6.95 -17.53 15.88
CA LYS A 285 6.23 -16.67 16.83
C LYS A 285 6.86 -15.29 16.86
N TYR A 286 6.08 -14.30 17.23
CA TYR A 286 6.52 -12.91 17.33
C TYR A 286 6.36 -12.36 18.75
N ALA A 287 7.20 -11.41 19.13
CA ALA A 287 7.02 -10.56 20.30
C ALA A 287 7.16 -9.09 19.92
N ILE A 288 6.42 -8.25 20.64
CA ILE A 288 6.58 -6.80 20.58
C ILE A 288 7.77 -6.45 21.47
N VAL A 289 8.74 -5.72 20.92
CA VAL A 289 9.92 -5.26 21.63
C VAL A 289 10.00 -3.74 21.55
N LYS A 290 10.40 -3.09 22.63
CA LYS A 290 10.70 -1.66 22.62
C LYS A 290 12.13 -1.49 22.14
N GLU A 291 12.32 -0.83 21.01
CA GLU A 291 13.62 -0.64 20.39
C GLU A 291 13.98 0.84 20.33
N LYS A 292 15.25 1.11 20.60
CA LYS A 292 15.83 2.42 20.40
C LYS A 292 16.42 2.46 19.00
N GLU A 293 15.75 3.14 18.07
CA GLU A 293 16.32 3.41 16.77
C GLU A 293 16.95 4.79 16.82
N CYS A 294 18.22 4.84 17.25
CA CYS A 294 19.02 6.03 17.01
C CYS A 294 19.06 6.22 15.49
N SER A 295 18.58 7.37 15.00
CA SER A 295 18.75 7.88 13.64
C SER A 295 17.76 7.45 12.53
N GLY A 296 16.45 7.52 12.79
CA GLY A 296 15.46 7.55 11.70
C GLY A 296 15.35 8.94 11.09
N PHE A 297 15.24 9.02 9.76
CA PHE A 297 14.80 10.24 9.07
C PHE A 297 13.28 10.15 8.85
N SER A 298 12.58 11.23 9.17
CA SER A 298 11.17 11.40 8.83
C SER A 298 11.02 12.53 7.82
N VAL A 299 10.14 12.34 6.86
CA VAL A 299 9.73 13.37 5.90
C VAL A 299 8.48 14.06 6.44
N SER A 300 8.40 15.38 6.29
CA SER A 300 7.20 16.13 6.68
C SER A 300 5.95 15.63 5.94
N THR A 301 4.77 15.70 6.56
CA THR A 301 3.50 15.32 5.91
C THR A 301 3.28 16.10 4.61
N TYR A 302 3.66 17.39 4.58
CA TYR A 302 3.62 18.22 3.38
C TYR A 302 4.51 17.67 2.26
N ASP A 303 5.75 17.29 2.57
CA ASP A 303 6.68 16.73 1.59
C ASP A 303 6.25 15.34 1.09
N LEU A 304 5.66 14.52 1.94
CA LEU A 304 5.05 13.24 1.53
C LEU A 304 3.88 13.46 0.57
N TYR A 305 3.03 14.45 0.88
CA TYR A 305 1.91 14.83 0.03
C TYR A 305 2.39 15.36 -1.32
N LYS A 306 3.41 16.23 -1.31
CA LYS A 306 4.06 16.76 -2.51
C LYS A 306 4.68 15.66 -3.35
N LEU A 307 5.41 14.74 -2.74
CA LEU A 307 6.02 13.60 -3.40
C LEU A 307 4.97 12.76 -4.11
N ARG A 308 3.90 12.39 -3.40
CA ARG A 308 2.80 11.59 -3.94
C ARG A 308 2.09 12.31 -5.09
N ASN A 309 1.71 13.57 -4.92
CA ASN A 309 1.03 14.34 -5.97
C ASN A 309 1.92 14.51 -7.21
N THR A 310 3.22 14.75 -7.00
CA THR A 310 4.20 14.83 -8.09
C THR A 310 4.33 13.50 -8.82
N PHE A 311 4.32 12.37 -8.11
CA PHE A 311 4.33 11.04 -8.74
C PHE A 311 3.11 10.82 -9.65
N PHE A 312 1.94 11.23 -9.19
CA PHE A 312 0.70 11.07 -9.93
C PHE A 312 0.38 12.16 -10.95
N ASN A 313 1.23 13.19 -11.05
CA ASN A 313 0.95 14.41 -11.82
C ASN A 313 -0.39 15.05 -11.41
N MET A 314 -0.68 15.06 -10.12
CA MET A 314 -1.83 15.76 -9.56
C MET A 314 -1.44 17.19 -9.17
N PRO A 315 -2.33 18.17 -9.38
CA PRO A 315 -2.09 19.53 -8.93
C PRO A 315 -1.92 19.55 -7.41
N MET A 316 -0.94 20.31 -6.93
CA MET A 316 -0.89 20.67 -5.51
C MET A 316 -1.98 21.70 -5.24
N PRO A 317 -2.83 21.53 -4.22
CA PRO A 317 -3.67 22.61 -3.74
C PRO A 317 -2.78 23.76 -3.24
N ASP A 318 -3.26 25.00 -3.34
CA ASP A 318 -2.44 26.20 -3.11
C ASP A 318 -1.79 26.21 -1.72
N GLY A 319 -0.46 26.39 -1.70
CA GLY A 319 0.44 25.93 -0.64
C GLY A 319 0.46 26.66 0.70
N CYS A 320 -0.57 27.47 1.04
CA CYS A 320 -0.65 28.11 2.35
C CYS A 320 -1.64 27.39 3.29
N ASP A 321 -2.75 26.87 2.77
CA ASP A 321 -3.78 26.27 3.61
C ASP A 321 -3.45 24.84 4.03
N ILE A 322 -2.82 24.01 3.19
CA ILE A 322 -2.62 22.58 3.51
C ILE A 322 -1.67 22.37 4.70
N ALA A 323 -0.50 23.01 4.71
CA ALA A 323 0.47 22.82 5.79
C ALA A 323 -0.14 23.29 7.12
N GLN A 324 -0.80 24.44 7.12
CA GLN A 324 -1.45 24.98 8.31
C GLN A 324 -2.73 24.23 8.70
N GLN A 325 -3.48 23.66 7.75
CA GLN A 325 -4.69 22.88 8.01
C GLN A 325 -4.32 21.48 8.51
N MET A 326 -3.29 20.84 7.95
CA MET A 326 -2.78 19.56 8.43
C MET A 326 -2.16 19.68 9.83
N GLU A 327 -1.40 20.74 10.10
CA GLU A 327 -0.87 21.05 11.44
C GLU A 327 -2.00 21.36 12.44
N ARG A 328 -3.03 22.11 12.03
CA ARG A 328 -4.20 22.41 12.88
C ARG A 328 -5.05 21.17 13.15
N GLU A 329 -5.39 20.37 12.14
CA GLU A 329 -6.25 19.20 12.30
C GLU A 329 -5.59 18.08 13.13
N HIS A 330 -4.26 17.93 13.07
CA HIS A 330 -3.52 16.99 13.93
C HIS A 330 -3.26 17.55 15.33
N GLY A 331 -3.19 18.88 15.50
CA GLY A 331 -3.01 19.52 16.82
C GLY A 331 -4.29 19.74 17.63
N THR A 332 -5.49 19.46 17.07
CA THR A 332 -6.76 19.76 17.75
C THR A 332 -7.51 18.52 18.28
N GLN A 333 -6.95 17.31 18.17
CA GLN A 333 -7.53 16.11 18.81
C GLN A 333 -7.02 15.83 20.23
N ASP A 334 -6.10 16.64 20.76
CA ASP A 334 -5.61 16.57 22.15
C ASP A 334 -6.52 17.28 23.16
N THR A 335 -7.83 17.02 23.11
CA THR A 335 -8.70 17.25 24.28
C THR A 335 -8.94 15.93 24.97
N ILE A 336 -7.94 15.51 25.76
CA ILE A 336 -8.07 14.43 26.73
C ILE A 336 -9.15 14.86 27.72
N ALA A 337 -10.35 14.28 27.58
CA ALA A 337 -11.33 14.30 28.65
C ALA A 337 -10.76 13.44 29.80
N GLU A 338 -10.40 14.07 30.91
CA GLU A 338 -10.04 13.38 32.15
C GLU A 338 -11.20 12.45 32.55
N HIS A 339 -10.99 11.14 32.45
CA HIS A 339 -11.81 10.14 33.11
C HIS A 339 -10.98 9.54 34.25
N LYS A 340 -11.53 9.70 35.46
CA LYS A 340 -11.00 9.14 36.70
C LYS A 340 -11.47 7.70 36.89
N ASP A 341 -10.50 6.88 37.26
CA ASP A 341 -10.53 5.71 38.15
C ASP A 341 -11.40 4.49 37.76
N ASP A 342 -10.77 3.33 37.52
CA ASP A 342 -10.69 2.22 38.51
C ASP A 342 -9.87 1.01 37.99
N ASP A 343 -8.89 0.62 38.81
CA ASP A 343 -8.17 -0.65 39.05
C ASP A 343 -7.79 -1.70 37.97
N ASP A 344 -6.47 -1.97 38.00
CA ASP A 344 -5.68 -3.18 37.75
C ASP A 344 -5.53 -3.79 36.33
N LEU A 345 -4.26 -3.82 35.91
CA LEU A 345 -3.60 -4.24 34.66
C LEU A 345 -3.50 -3.19 33.53
N ASP A 346 -2.32 -3.10 32.90
CA ASP A 346 -2.00 -2.39 31.64
C ASP A 346 -1.63 -0.88 31.66
N SER A 347 -1.06 -0.32 32.74
CA SER A 347 -0.63 1.09 32.75
C SER A 347 0.69 1.36 31.99
N LEU A 348 0.63 1.47 30.67
CA LEU A 348 1.41 2.49 29.96
C LEU A 348 0.40 3.56 29.57
N GLY A 349 0.36 4.67 30.32
CA GLY A 349 -0.57 5.76 30.02
C GLY A 349 -0.35 6.28 28.59
N SER A 350 -1.39 6.79 27.93
CA SER A 350 -1.28 7.34 26.56
C SER A 350 -0.19 8.41 26.45
N SER A 351 0.00 9.21 27.51
CA SER A 351 1.10 10.17 27.61
C SER A 351 2.46 9.49 27.75
N GLU A 352 2.59 8.33 28.40
CA GLU A 352 3.86 7.60 28.53
C GLU A 352 4.27 6.84 27.26
N LEU A 353 3.31 6.40 26.43
CA LEU A 353 3.57 5.83 25.09
C LEU A 353 4.10 6.90 24.12
N LEU A 354 3.60 8.14 24.21
CA LEU A 354 3.99 9.26 23.35
C LEU A 354 5.19 10.06 23.90
N GLU A 355 5.24 10.39 25.20
CA GLU A 355 6.35 11.13 25.83
C GLU A 355 7.68 10.36 25.76
N ASN A 356 7.64 9.03 25.71
CA ASN A 356 8.83 8.22 25.51
C ASN A 356 9.30 8.17 24.05
N SER A 357 8.51 8.61 23.07
CA SER A 357 8.94 8.71 21.67
C SER A 357 9.51 10.10 21.32
N GLU A 358 9.21 11.14 22.11
CA GLU A 358 9.48 12.54 21.74
C GLU A 358 10.67 13.22 22.44
N LYS A 359 11.44 12.55 23.30
CA LYS A 359 12.71 13.12 23.80
C LYS A 359 13.79 13.11 22.71
N SER A 360 13.63 13.98 21.72
CA SER A 360 14.61 14.23 20.66
C SER A 360 15.78 15.00 21.25
N ILE A 361 16.91 14.31 21.44
CA ILE A 361 18.13 14.92 21.99
C ILE A 361 18.81 15.81 20.93
N ILE A 362 18.59 15.57 19.64
CA ILE A 362 19.11 16.36 18.51
C ILE A 362 18.16 16.24 17.30
N ALA A 363 17.34 17.27 17.03
CA ALA A 363 16.57 17.36 15.79
C ALA A 363 17.38 18.14 14.74
N GLN A 364 18.13 17.43 13.90
CA GLN A 364 18.78 18.04 12.74
C GLN A 364 17.90 17.89 11.51
N THR A 365 17.63 18.99 10.82
CA THR A 365 16.88 18.99 9.56
C THR A 365 17.84 19.05 8.38
N PHE A 366 17.60 18.20 7.39
CA PHE A 366 18.36 18.09 6.16
C PHE A 366 17.47 18.52 5.00
N GLU A 367 18.03 19.25 4.05
CA GLU A 367 17.36 19.62 2.81
C GLU A 367 18.05 18.95 1.61
N TRP A 368 17.29 18.13 0.89
CA TRP A 368 17.74 17.45 -0.32
C TRP A 368 16.97 17.96 -1.52
N ARG A 369 17.66 18.41 -2.57
CA ARG A 369 16.99 18.80 -3.81
C ARG A 369 16.61 17.55 -4.57
N VAL A 370 15.33 17.26 -4.69
CA VAL A 370 14.81 16.11 -5.44
C VAL A 370 14.87 16.41 -6.94
N THR A 371 15.57 15.58 -7.70
CA THR A 371 15.81 15.76 -9.15
C THR A 371 15.15 14.68 -10.00
N ALA A 372 14.88 13.51 -9.43
CA ALA A 372 14.07 12.48 -10.05
C ALA A 372 13.27 11.73 -9.01
N ILE A 373 12.13 11.21 -9.43
CA ILE A 373 11.33 10.30 -8.62
C ILE A 373 11.18 8.97 -9.34
N GLY A 374 11.02 7.91 -8.58
CA GLY A 374 10.72 6.59 -9.06
C GLY A 374 9.92 5.82 -8.03
N ARG A 375 9.84 4.53 -8.26
CA ARG A 375 9.19 3.60 -7.35
C ARG A 375 10.06 2.37 -7.21
N TYR A 376 10.20 1.91 -5.97
CA TYR A 376 10.78 0.62 -5.65
C TYR A 376 9.70 -0.25 -5.02
N GLN A 377 9.42 -1.38 -5.68
CA GLN A 377 8.35 -2.29 -5.30
C GLN A 377 6.99 -1.54 -5.20
N ASP A 378 6.09 -1.97 -4.33
CA ASP A 378 4.80 -1.30 -4.11
C ASP A 378 4.77 -0.47 -2.81
N GLU A 379 5.90 -0.34 -2.12
CA GLU A 379 5.97 0.20 -0.75
C GLU A 379 6.78 1.50 -0.63
N PHE A 380 7.65 1.81 -1.61
CA PHE A 380 8.56 2.95 -1.51
C PHE A 380 8.48 3.88 -2.73
N TRP A 381 8.43 5.17 -2.43
CA TRP A 381 8.91 6.19 -3.35
C TRP A 381 10.42 6.17 -3.35
N THR A 382 11.03 6.34 -4.52
CA THR A 382 12.48 6.48 -4.63
C THR A 382 12.79 7.87 -5.14
N LEU A 383 13.72 8.57 -4.52
CA LEU A 383 14.11 9.92 -4.90
C LEU A 383 15.57 9.91 -5.27
N LYS A 384 15.92 10.43 -6.46
CA LYS A 384 17.28 10.91 -6.69
C LYS A 384 17.35 12.33 -6.14
N TYR A 385 18.40 12.63 -5.42
CA TYR A 385 18.61 13.94 -4.88
C TYR A 385 20.00 14.49 -5.15
N GLU A 386 20.12 15.81 -5.06
CA GLU A 386 21.39 16.52 -5.00
C GLU A 386 21.52 17.13 -3.61
N ALA A 387 22.70 16.99 -3.02
CA ALA A 387 23.01 17.67 -1.77
C ALA A 387 22.96 19.19 -2.03
N THR A 388 22.20 19.91 -1.21
CA THR A 388 22.27 21.37 -1.19
C THR A 388 23.59 21.80 -0.54
N ASP A 389 24.11 23.01 -0.84
CA ASP A 389 25.38 23.52 -0.29
C ASP A 389 25.46 23.46 1.25
N TYR A 390 24.31 23.39 1.93
CA TYR A 390 24.19 23.29 3.38
C TYR A 390 24.49 21.88 3.94
N ALA A 391 24.21 20.82 3.16
CA ALA A 391 24.39 19.43 3.60
C ALA A 391 25.86 18.97 3.56
N ALA A 392 26.72 19.65 2.79
CA ALA A 392 28.13 19.30 2.62
C ALA A 392 28.97 19.49 3.90
N ASN A 393 28.48 20.25 4.88
CA ASN A 393 29.22 20.62 6.10
C ASN A 393 28.69 19.95 7.38
N VAL A 394 27.70 19.05 7.28
CA VAL A 394 27.12 18.37 8.44
C VAL A 394 27.85 17.05 8.69
N HIS A 395 28.51 16.92 9.84
CA HIS A 395 28.97 15.62 10.33
C HIS A 395 27.78 14.76 10.74
N LEU A 396 27.47 13.75 9.93
CA LEU A 396 26.49 12.72 10.30
C LEU A 396 27.01 11.92 11.51
N PRO A 397 26.13 11.57 12.48
CA PRO A 397 26.45 10.62 13.54
C PRO A 397 27.07 9.34 12.99
N GLU A 398 28.00 8.72 13.72
CA GLU A 398 28.76 7.54 13.28
C GLU A 398 27.87 6.36 12.83
N CYS A 399 26.68 6.21 13.41
CA CYS A 399 25.69 5.20 13.00
C CYS A 399 25.05 5.47 11.62
N LEU A 400 25.09 6.73 11.17
CA LEU A 400 24.59 7.19 9.87
C LEU A 400 25.70 7.51 8.87
N GLN A 401 26.96 7.59 9.32
CA GLN A 401 28.05 7.62 8.39
C GLN A 401 27.93 6.37 7.52
N PRO A 402 27.71 6.52 6.21
CA PRO A 402 27.59 5.36 5.37
C PRO A 402 28.87 4.55 5.56
N LYS A 403 28.74 3.24 5.73
CA LYS A 403 29.89 2.32 5.90
C LYS A 403 30.92 2.39 4.76
N CYS A 404 30.67 3.22 3.74
CA CYS A 404 31.59 3.64 2.69
C CYS A 404 31.47 5.17 2.56
N PRO A 405 32.57 5.94 2.42
CA PRO A 405 32.52 7.39 2.33
C PRO A 405 31.60 7.84 1.19
N ILE A 406 30.65 8.75 1.49
CA ILE A 406 30.02 9.56 0.44
C ILE A 406 31.17 10.27 -0.25
N ALA A 407 31.40 9.97 -1.52
CA ALA A 407 32.32 10.78 -2.32
C ALA A 407 31.81 12.22 -2.24
N ALA A 408 32.64 13.12 -1.71
CA ALA A 408 32.33 14.54 -1.75
C ALA A 408 31.93 14.92 -3.18
N PRO A 409 30.88 15.73 -3.37
CA PRO A 409 30.42 16.10 -4.71
C PRO A 409 31.61 16.58 -5.55
N GLY A 410 31.89 15.85 -6.64
CA GLY A 410 32.99 16.17 -7.57
C GLY A 410 34.22 15.25 -7.54
N LYS A 411 34.28 14.20 -6.71
CA LYS A 411 35.30 13.14 -6.87
C LYS A 411 34.74 11.95 -7.63
N ASN A 412 35.04 11.89 -8.93
CA ASN A 412 34.77 10.71 -9.75
C ASN A 412 35.42 9.48 -9.10
N ASP A 413 34.65 8.41 -8.94
CA ASP A 413 35.20 7.09 -8.65
C ASP A 413 36.16 6.71 -9.80
N PRO A 414 37.46 6.48 -9.53
CA PRO A 414 38.44 6.13 -10.56
C PRO A 414 38.09 4.83 -11.29
N ASP A 415 37.23 3.98 -10.72
CA ASP A 415 36.86 2.69 -11.31
C ASP A 415 35.69 2.76 -12.31
N GLY A 416 35.13 3.95 -12.57
CA GLY A 416 34.11 4.15 -13.60
C GLY A 416 32.77 3.45 -13.33
N ASN A 417 32.56 2.94 -12.12
CA ASN A 417 31.24 2.55 -11.66
C ASN A 417 30.44 3.84 -11.48
N GLU A 418 29.25 3.93 -12.08
CA GLU A 418 28.27 4.95 -11.72
C GLU A 418 28.15 4.93 -10.20
N THR A 419 28.62 5.98 -9.53
CA THR A 419 28.45 6.13 -8.09
C THR A 419 26.97 5.93 -7.82
N LEU A 420 26.62 4.84 -7.12
CA LEU A 420 25.27 4.55 -6.64
C LEU A 420 24.70 5.87 -6.14
N GLU A 421 23.80 6.41 -6.95
CA GLU A 421 23.43 7.80 -6.90
C GLU A 421 22.90 8.13 -5.50
N ASN A 422 22.91 9.40 -5.15
CA ASN A 422 22.19 9.94 -4.00
C ASN A 422 20.70 9.54 -4.10
N ILE A 423 20.36 8.36 -3.60
CA ILE A 423 19.04 7.75 -3.65
C ILE A 423 18.53 7.60 -2.23
N VAL A 424 17.32 8.09 -1.99
CA VAL A 424 16.57 7.79 -0.77
C VAL A 424 15.28 7.05 -1.10
N PHE A 425 14.90 6.15 -0.22
CA PHE A 425 13.64 5.42 -0.30
C PHE A 425 12.72 5.98 0.78
N VAL A 426 11.60 6.55 0.38
CA VAL A 426 10.60 7.10 1.30
C VAL A 426 9.41 6.15 1.28
N SER A 427 9.13 5.51 2.42
CA SER A 427 7.99 4.61 2.54
C SER A 427 6.68 5.36 2.24
N MET A 428 5.87 4.81 1.34
CA MET A 428 4.61 5.44 0.94
C MET A 428 3.59 5.50 2.09
N ALA A 429 3.66 4.55 3.02
CA ALA A 429 2.73 4.45 4.15
C ALA A 429 3.17 5.29 5.35
N THR A 430 4.49 5.41 5.57
CA THR A 430 5.04 5.89 6.85
C THR A 430 5.84 7.17 6.71
N GLY A 431 6.31 7.48 5.51
CA GLY A 431 7.27 8.55 5.27
C GLY A 431 8.65 8.33 5.88
N ALA A 432 8.89 7.17 6.49
CA ALA A 432 10.21 6.77 6.95
C ALA A 432 11.15 6.71 5.76
N VAL A 433 12.34 7.30 5.92
CA VAL A 433 13.38 7.24 4.89
C VAL A 433 14.35 6.12 5.20
N SER A 434 14.53 5.22 4.25
CA SER A 434 15.60 4.24 4.26
C SER A 434 16.59 4.50 3.13
N ILE A 435 17.84 4.12 3.35
CA ILE A 435 18.93 4.23 2.37
C ILE A 435 19.37 2.80 2.06
N HIS A 436 18.69 2.15 1.11
CA HIS A 436 19.06 0.81 0.66
C HIS A 436 20.09 0.89 -0.48
N LYS A 437 21.14 0.06 -0.42
CA LYS A 437 22.21 0.06 -1.44
C LYS A 437 22.03 -0.99 -2.54
N ASP A 438 21.19 -2.00 -2.32
CA ASP A 438 21.40 -3.28 -3.00
C ASP A 438 20.51 -3.53 -4.23
N ASP A 439 19.65 -2.60 -4.66
CA ASP A 439 18.72 -2.87 -5.77
C ASP A 439 18.21 -1.61 -6.52
N ALA A 440 19.05 -0.59 -6.70
CA ALA A 440 18.66 0.62 -7.43
C ALA A 440 18.44 0.38 -8.94
N SER A 441 18.99 -0.71 -9.48
CA SER A 441 18.97 -1.01 -10.92
C SER A 441 17.58 -1.41 -11.45
N SER A 442 16.67 -1.82 -10.57
CA SER A 442 15.28 -2.17 -10.91
C SER A 442 14.32 -0.97 -10.92
N ILE A 443 14.79 0.21 -10.51
CA ILE A 443 13.95 1.42 -10.40
C ILE A 443 13.77 2.07 -11.77
N SER A 444 12.52 2.31 -12.15
CA SER A 444 12.20 3.19 -13.27
C SER A 444 12.12 4.64 -12.79
N TRP A 445 12.99 5.48 -13.33
CA TRP A 445 13.10 6.89 -12.95
C TRP A 445 12.29 7.80 -13.88
N ARG A 446 11.59 8.76 -13.29
CA ARG A 446 11.01 9.94 -13.93
C ARG A 446 11.83 11.17 -13.52
N PRO A 447 12.70 11.67 -14.41
CA PRO A 447 13.38 12.95 -14.17
C PRO A 447 12.37 14.07 -13.98
N LEU A 448 12.62 14.94 -12.99
CA LEU A 448 11.82 16.13 -12.76
C LEU A 448 12.38 17.30 -13.57
N LYS A 449 11.48 18.07 -14.19
CA LYS A 449 11.84 19.37 -14.78
C LYS A 449 12.25 20.34 -13.68
N GLU A 450 13.03 21.37 -14.02
CA GLU A 450 13.50 22.37 -13.05
C GLU A 450 12.37 22.99 -12.20
N ASN A 451 11.21 23.24 -12.81
CA ASN A 451 10.03 23.76 -12.12
C ASN A 451 9.23 22.70 -11.31
N GLU A 452 9.55 21.42 -11.46
CA GLU A 452 8.99 20.31 -10.69
C GLU A 452 9.92 19.90 -9.53
N GLN A 453 11.18 20.33 -9.53
CA GLN A 453 12.15 20.02 -8.47
C GLN A 453 11.80 20.76 -7.16
N TRP A 454 12.15 20.16 -6.03
CA TRP A 454 11.95 20.78 -4.72
C TRP A 454 12.96 20.32 -3.68
N ASN A 455 13.09 21.09 -2.60
CA ASN A 455 13.85 20.66 -1.43
C ASN A 455 12.96 19.80 -0.54
N LEU A 456 13.27 18.52 -0.43
CA LEU A 456 12.69 17.61 0.56
C LEU A 456 13.32 17.90 1.91
N ARG A 457 12.50 18.16 2.94
CA ARG A 457 12.98 18.26 4.31
C ARG A 457 12.86 16.92 5.01
N ALA A 458 13.99 16.44 5.51
CA ALA A 458 14.04 15.26 6.36
C ALA A 458 14.58 15.65 7.73
N THR A 459 13.85 15.32 8.79
CA THR A 459 14.30 15.56 10.16
C THR A 459 14.80 14.26 10.76
N MET A 460 16.05 14.28 11.21
CA MET A 460 16.64 13.20 12.00
C MET A 460 16.21 13.37 13.44
N GLN A 461 15.65 12.30 14.02
CA GLN A 461 15.24 12.28 15.42
C GLN A 461 15.65 10.96 16.04
N GLU A 462 16.11 11.02 17.30
CA GLU A 462 16.23 9.83 18.13
C GLU A 462 14.85 9.52 18.69
N LYS A 463 14.29 8.37 18.30
CA LYS A 463 12.97 7.93 18.73
C LYS A 463 13.02 6.50 19.23
N TYR A 464 12.13 6.23 20.18
CA TYR A 464 11.82 4.86 20.57
C TYR A 464 10.61 4.41 19.78
N TYR A 465 10.71 3.22 19.21
CA TYR A 465 9.62 2.58 18.49
C TYR A 465 9.37 1.20 19.07
N PHE A 466 8.21 0.65 18.76
CA PHE A 466 7.94 -0.75 18.94
C PHE A 466 8.35 -1.52 17.67
N GLY A 467 9.19 -2.53 17.87
CA GLY A 467 9.52 -3.54 16.87
C GLY A 467 8.68 -4.80 17.07
N ILE A 468 8.60 -5.63 16.02
CA ILE A 468 8.07 -6.98 16.09
C ILE A 468 9.20 -7.93 15.71
N ARG A 469 9.59 -8.83 16.61
CA ARG A 469 10.72 -9.75 16.43
C ARG A 469 10.30 -11.19 16.55
N GLU A 470 10.93 -12.04 15.75
CA GLU A 470 10.78 -13.49 15.87
C GLU A 470 11.31 -13.96 17.23
N VAL A 471 10.56 -14.85 17.88
CA VAL A 471 10.96 -15.49 19.14
C VAL A 471 11.25 -16.95 18.85
N LEU A 472 12.42 -17.40 19.29
CA LEU A 472 12.90 -18.78 19.16
C LEU A 472 12.14 -19.75 20.06
#